data_AF-A0A1I2FC03-F1
#
_entry.id   AF-A0A1I2FC03-F1
#
_cell.length_a   1.000
_cell.length_b   1.000
_cell.length_c   1.000
_cell.angle_alpha   90.00
_cell.angle_beta   90.00
_cell.angle_gamma   90.00
#
_symmetry.space_group_name_H-M   'P 1'
#
loop_
_entity.id
_entity.type
_entity.pdbx_description
1 polymer ?
#
loop_
_entity_poly.entity_id
_entity_poly.type
_entity_poly.pdbx_seq_one_letter_code
_entity_poly.pdbx_strand_id
1 'polypeptide(L)'
;MLVIVLENAPPRLRGRLAIWLLEIRAGVYVGNYSAKVRDYIWDQVEKGIEDGNAVMAWRNNNEAGFDFVTLGTNRRSPTEIDGAKLVSFLPEKREDVP
;
A
#
# COMPACT_ATOMS: atom_id res chain seq x y z
N MET A 1 13.01 -0.62 -6.89
CA MET A 1 12.16 -1.72 -6.37
C MET A 1 10.92 -1.11 -5.76
N LEU A 2 9.77 -1.73 -6.03
CA LEU A 2 8.42 -1.32 -5.65
C LEU A 2 7.66 -2.57 -5.19
N VAL A 3 6.90 -2.46 -4.11
CA VAL A 3 6.00 -3.49 -3.60
C VAL A 3 4.64 -2.86 -3.35
N ILE A 4 3.55 -3.49 -3.81
CA ILE A 4 2.18 -3.10 -3.50
C ILE A 4 1.50 -4.28 -2.81
N VAL A 5 0.88 -4.02 -1.65
CA VAL A 5 0.03 -4.96 -0.92
C VAL A 5 -1.40 -4.47 -1.01
N LEU A 6 -2.33 -5.35 -1.42
CA LEU A 6 -3.76 -5.09 -1.50
C LEU A 6 -4.53 -6.04 -0.57
N GLU A 7 -5.43 -5.48 0.23
CA GLU A 7 -6.40 -6.20 1.04
C GLU A 7 -7.82 -5.80 0.64
N ASN A 8 -8.74 -6.76 0.54
CA ASN A 8 -10.13 -6.55 0.12
C ASN A 8 -10.30 -5.76 -1.20
N ALA A 9 -9.28 -5.77 -2.07
CA ALA A 9 -9.32 -5.08 -3.34
C ALA A 9 -10.18 -5.81 -4.40
N PRO A 10 -10.93 -5.09 -5.24
CA PRO A 10 -11.76 -5.67 -6.30
C PRO A 10 -10.93 -6.45 -7.34
N PRO A 11 -11.50 -7.52 -7.94
CA PRO A 11 -10.80 -8.30 -8.97
C PRO A 11 -10.28 -7.47 -10.15
N ARG A 12 -10.99 -6.40 -10.53
CA ARG A 12 -10.58 -5.50 -11.61
C ARG A 12 -9.24 -4.80 -11.33
N LEU A 13 -9.00 -4.40 -10.08
CA LEU A 13 -7.75 -3.74 -9.68
C LEU A 13 -6.60 -4.76 -9.67
N ARG A 14 -6.86 -5.98 -9.19
CA ARG A 14 -5.88 -7.08 -9.22
C ARG A 14 -5.40 -7.37 -10.64
N GLY A 15 -6.35 -7.58 -11.55
CA GLY A 15 -6.04 -7.77 -12.97
C GLY A 15 -5.32 -6.58 -13.60
N ARG A 16 -5.69 -5.35 -13.22
CA ARG A 16 -5.02 -4.12 -13.65
C ARG A 16 -3.56 -4.07 -13.20
N LEU A 17 -3.25 -4.37 -11.93
CA LEU A 17 -1.87 -4.36 -11.43
C LEU A 17 -1.01 -5.46 -12.05
N ALA A 18 -1.59 -6.62 -12.34
CA ALA A 18 -0.90 -7.75 -12.97
C ALA A 18 -0.38 -7.44 -14.39
N ILE A 19 -0.80 -6.33 -15.02
CA ILE A 19 -0.25 -5.86 -16.31
C ILE A 19 1.21 -5.41 -16.17
N TRP A 20 1.58 -4.85 -15.01
CA TRP A 20 2.90 -4.28 -14.78
C TRP A 20 3.69 -5.01 -13.69
N LEU A 21 3.01 -5.57 -12.69
CA LEU A 21 3.66 -6.13 -11.51
C LEU A 21 3.48 -7.64 -11.45
N LEU A 22 4.47 -8.32 -10.88
CA LEU A 22 4.38 -9.75 -10.60
C LEU A 22 3.67 -9.98 -9.27
N GLU A 23 2.54 -10.69 -9.27
CA GLU A 23 1.85 -11.12 -8.06
C GLU A 23 2.52 -12.37 -7.48
N ILE A 24 3.32 -12.21 -6.42
CA ILE A 24 4.10 -13.30 -5.81
C ILE A 24 3.33 -14.03 -4.70
N ARG A 25 2.29 -13.39 -4.16
CA ARG A 25 1.29 -13.90 -3.23
C ARG A 25 -0.02 -13.15 -3.47
N ALA A 26 -1.13 -13.70 -3.01
CA ALA A 26 -2.43 -13.05 -3.14
C ALA A 26 -2.38 -11.61 -2.59
N GLY A 27 -2.60 -10.63 -3.47
CA GLY A 27 -2.54 -9.21 -3.13
C GLY A 27 -1.14 -8.62 -2.98
N VAL A 28 -0.05 -9.38 -3.18
CA VAL A 28 1.33 -8.90 -3.05
C VAL A 28 1.99 -8.84 -4.42
N TYR A 29 2.20 -7.62 -4.89
CA TYR A 29 2.74 -7.29 -6.20
C TYR A 29 4.14 -6.69 -6.10
N VAL A 30 5.07 -7.13 -6.94
CA VAL A 30 6.46 -6.65 -6.94
C VAL A 30 6.87 -6.17 -8.33
N GLY A 31 7.64 -5.08 -8.40
CA GLY A 31 8.19 -4.55 -9.64
C GLY A 31 9.39 -3.62 -9.43
N ASN A 32 9.95 -3.14 -10.53
CA ASN A 32 11.03 -2.16 -10.50
C ASN A 32 10.83 -1.09 -11.57
N TYR A 33 10.39 0.09 -11.14
CA TYR A 33 9.96 1.16 -12.01
C TYR A 33 10.51 2.52 -11.57
N SER A 34 10.54 3.47 -12.51
CA SER A 34 10.87 4.87 -12.22
C SER A 34 9.78 5.54 -11.37
N ALA A 35 10.10 6.68 -10.74
CA ALA A 35 9.14 7.45 -9.95
C ALA A 35 7.87 7.78 -10.74
N LYS A 36 8.01 8.24 -12.00
CA LYS A 36 6.87 8.56 -12.87
C LYS A 36 5.93 7.36 -13.07
N VAL A 37 6.48 6.17 -13.29
CA VAL A 37 5.66 4.96 -13.51
C VAL A 37 5.08 4.45 -12.20
N ARG A 38 5.82 4.54 -11.09
CA ARG A 38 5.29 4.26 -9.73
C ARG A 38 4.08 5.14 -9.44
N ASP A 39 4.18 6.45 -9.67
CA ASP A 39 3.12 7.41 -9.38
C ASP A 39 1.89 7.14 -10.25
N TYR A 40 2.11 6.78 -11.52
CA TYR A 40 1.02 6.32 -12.40
C TYR A 40 0.35 5.03 -11.89
N ILE A 41 1.12 4.03 -11.46
CA ILE A 41 0.58 2.79 -10.89
C ILE A 41 -0.23 3.09 -9.63
N TRP A 42 0.26 3.99 -8.78
CA TRP A 42 -0.44 4.39 -7.55
C TRP A 42 -1.78 5.08 -7.84
N ASP A 43 -1.85 5.96 -8.84
CA ASP A 43 -3.11 6.56 -9.30
C ASP A 43 -4.15 5.50 -9.74
N GLN A 44 -3.70 4.37 -10.31
CA GLN A 44 -4.60 3.24 -10.62
C GLN A 44 -5.12 2.54 -9.36
N VAL A 45 -4.30 2.45 -8.31
CA VAL A 45 -4.72 1.92 -7.00
C VAL A 45 -5.73 2.87 -6.36
N GLU A 46 -5.44 4.16 -6.31
CA GLU A 46 -6.34 5.20 -5.77
C GLU A 46 -7.73 5.17 -6.40
N LYS A 47 -7.80 5.04 -7.73
CA LYS A 47 -9.06 4.97 -8.47
C LYS A 47 -9.78 3.62 -8.36
N GLY A 48 -9.07 2.55 -8.00
CA GLY A 48 -9.55 1.17 -8.12
C GLY A 48 -9.80 0.45 -6.80
N ILE A 49 -9.38 0.99 -5.66
CA ILE A 49 -9.34 0.25 -4.39
C ILE A 49 -10.72 0.01 -3.77
N GLU A 50 -11.72 0.86 -4.05
CA GLU A 50 -13.06 0.84 -3.44
C GLU A 50 -12.97 0.75 -1.89
N ASP A 51 -13.68 -0.20 -1.27
CA ASP A 51 -13.68 -0.42 0.19
C ASP A 51 -12.47 -1.24 0.68
N GLY A 52 -11.50 -1.49 -0.19
CA GLY A 52 -10.24 -2.16 0.14
C GLY A 52 -9.25 -1.25 0.85
N ASN A 53 -8.08 -1.80 1.15
CA ASN A 53 -6.94 -1.02 1.58
C ASN A 53 -5.67 -1.46 0.85
N ALA A 54 -4.71 -0.53 0.74
CA ALA A 54 -3.47 -0.76 0.04
C ALA A 54 -2.28 -0.12 0.75
N VAL A 55 -1.12 -0.74 0.59
CA VAL A 55 0.18 -0.17 0.95
C VAL A 55 1.10 -0.27 -0.26
N MET A 56 1.77 0.82 -0.61
CA MET A 56 2.83 0.84 -1.60
C MET A 56 4.14 1.23 -0.94
N ALA A 57 5.16 0.39 -1.03
CA ALA A 57 6.52 0.68 -0.57
C ALA A 57 7.49 0.69 -1.75
N TRP A 58 8.44 1.63 -1.76
CA TRP A 58 9.44 1.75 -2.83
C TRP A 58 10.80 2.16 -2.27
N ARG A 59 11.85 1.82 -3.01
CA ARG A 59 13.21 2.25 -2.69
C ARG A 59 13.32 3.78 -2.75
N ASN A 60 13.78 4.41 -1.69
CA ASN A 60 14.02 5.85 -1.61
C ASN A 60 15.44 6.12 -1.07
N ASN A 61 15.98 7.31 -1.33
CA ASN A 61 17.30 7.71 -0.84
C ASN A 61 17.18 8.43 0.51
N ASN A 62 16.62 7.75 1.51
CA ASN A 62 16.53 8.19 2.90
C ASN A 62 17.23 7.17 3.81
N GLU A 63 17.28 7.44 5.12
CA GLU A 63 17.98 6.59 6.10
C GLU A 63 17.43 5.14 6.13
N ALA A 64 16.12 4.97 5.99
CA ALA A 64 15.49 3.65 5.94
C ALA A 64 15.76 2.88 4.63
N GLY A 65 16.20 3.56 3.57
CA GLY A 65 16.39 3.00 2.23
C GLY A 65 15.08 2.75 1.45
N PHE A 66 13.94 3.10 2.03
CA PHE A 66 12.61 2.99 1.42
C PHE A 66 11.64 4.03 2.00
N ASP A 67 10.54 4.22 1.30
CA ASP A 67 9.38 4.98 1.79
C ASP A 67 8.12 4.24 1.36
N PHE A 68 6.99 4.57 1.99
CA PHE A 68 5.71 3.90 1.73
C PHE A 68 4.52 4.83 1.89
N VAL A 69 3.42 4.53 1.19
CA VAL A 69 2.13 5.21 1.36
C VAL A 69 1.04 4.17 1.59
N THR A 70 -0.02 4.59 2.26
CA THR A 70 -1.18 3.74 2.56
C THR A 70 -2.44 4.39 2.00
N LEU A 71 -3.40 3.58 1.64
CA LEU A 71 -4.72 4.00 1.18
C LEU A 71 -5.79 3.09 1.79
N GLY A 72 -6.95 3.67 2.10
CA GLY A 72 -8.05 2.95 2.74
C GLY A 72 -7.85 2.75 4.24
N THR A 73 -8.82 2.11 4.88
CA THR A 73 -8.82 1.90 6.33
C THR A 73 -8.08 0.62 6.69
N ASN A 74 -7.05 0.73 7.53
CA ASN A 74 -6.34 -0.41 8.12
C ASN A 74 -5.95 -0.08 9.57
N ARG A 75 -5.86 -1.09 10.44
CA ARG A 75 -5.39 -0.93 11.82
C ARG A 75 -3.89 -0.59 11.88
N ARG A 76 -3.14 -0.85 10.81
CA ARG A 76 -1.75 -0.43 10.63
C ARG A 76 -1.73 0.92 9.95
N SER A 77 -1.54 1.98 10.73
CA SER A 77 -1.50 3.36 10.24
C SER A 77 -0.07 3.91 10.26
N PRO A 78 0.37 4.61 9.21
CA PRO A 78 1.67 5.30 9.24
C PRO A 78 1.72 6.33 10.37
N THR A 79 2.84 6.39 11.07
CA THR A 79 3.08 7.39 12.12
C THR A 79 4.52 7.89 12.03
N GLU A 80 4.74 9.14 12.40
CA GLU A 80 6.08 9.74 12.43
C GLU A 80 6.55 9.83 13.89
N ILE A 81 7.70 9.23 14.19
CA ILE A 81 8.32 9.29 15.53
C ILE A 81 9.79 9.67 15.32
N ASP A 82 10.21 10.81 15.90
CA ASP A 82 11.58 11.31 15.83
C ASP A 82 12.15 11.41 14.39
N GLY A 83 11.31 11.74 13.42
CA GLY A 83 11.68 11.84 11.99
C GLY A 83 11.79 10.50 11.26
N ALA A 84 11.39 9.40 11.91
CA ALA A 84 11.25 8.09 11.31
C ALA A 84 9.76 7.77 11.05
N LYS A 85 9.48 7.36 9.81
CA LYS A 85 8.16 6.89 9.41
C LYS A 85 7.99 5.41 9.77
N LEU A 86 7.12 5.15 10.75
CA LEU A 86 6.84 3.84 11.34
C LEU A 86 5.37 3.45 11.13
N VAL A 87 4.97 2.31 11.72
CA VAL A 87 3.60 1.80 11.68
C VAL A 87 3.07 1.65 13.10
N SER A 88 2.01 2.38 13.42
CA SER A 88 1.23 2.16 14.64
C SER A 88 0.20 1.06 14.39
N PHE A 89 0.06 0.13 15.34
CA PHE A 89 -0.97 -0.89 15.29
C PHE A 89 -2.09 -0.54 16.27
N LEU A 90 -3.20 -0.07 15.70
CA LEU A 90 -4.35 0.38 16.46
C LEU A 90 -5.10 -0.81 17.11
N PRO A 91 -5.65 -0.60 18.32
CA PRO A 91 -6.48 -1.59 18.98
C PRO A 91 -7.72 -1.92 18.12
N GLU A 92 -8.35 -3.05 18.41
CA GLU A 92 -9.66 -3.33 17.84
C GLU A 92 -10.65 -2.27 18.29
N LYS A 93 -11.45 -1.77 17.35
CA LYS A 93 -12.52 -0.84 17.67
C LYS A 93 -13.49 -1.61 18.58
N ARG A 94 -13.55 -1.24 19.87
CA ARG A 94 -14.61 -1.77 20.74
C ARG A 94 -15.93 -1.40 20.08
N GLU A 95 -16.73 -2.40 19.75
CA GLU A 95 -18.15 -2.16 19.54
C GLU A 95 -18.69 -1.73 20.90
N ASP A 96 -19.08 -0.46 21.01
CA ASP A 96 -19.85 0.01 22.16
C ASP A 96 -21.17 -0.76 22.12
N VAL A 97 -21.24 -1.85 22.89
CA VAL A 97 -22.49 -2.59 23.10
C VAL A 97 -23.44 -1.64 23.84
N PRO A 98 -24.64 -1.37 23.30
CA PRO A 98 -25.62 -0.48 23.93
C PRO A 98 -26.03 -0.91 25.34
#